data_AF-A0A954E0E8-F1
#
_entry.id   AF-A0A954E0E8-F1
#
_cell.length_a   1.000
_cell.length_b   1.000
_cell.length_c   1.000
_cell.angle_alpha   90.00
_cell.angle_beta   90.00
_cell.angle_gamma   90.00
#
_symmetry.space_group_name_H-M   'P 1'
#
loop_
_entity.id
_entity.type
_entity.pdbx_description
1 polymer ?
#
loop_
_entity_poly.entity_id
_entity_poly.type
_entity_poly.pdbx_seq_one_letter_code
_entity_poly.pdbx_strand_id
1 'polypeptide(L)'
;MRSILLRSCLALALACAVAACTEEIPVEPDDAQVSSILPSGDVPSSFERAVVAHGPASVIVEARGVGTLRLTAALEGGAPADLGVMQLADRFERMQLALPGDGDRAVLVGVEGPDTVQWRTLALSEPAQDAAADSPLVGSCKGRNVVIFLADSLAARHTTVHGYERPTTPGLERLAADGVRFEAAHSQTSWTMPSVTSLFTSQTQERHGMLRMNQQLPDGIGTLAQSFHDAGYKTIGLIQNGIIWKHTRLDRGFDEYDVRREGNKVSEEIMQKARELMNVDRGRPLFLYVHLTPPHQPYLPPKSYSNDFVDPNYDGEVTGSIMDCAKVNHFKPPIDSPDVQHLKALYDGHIRYVDDMIAKTMDEVWKESPREDWVVVVTSDHGEAFLQHGDQGHNTQIYEEMVHIPLVIAAPGSPLPAGSEVPAPVSLLDVGPTLRELTGVPSHAQVEDGRSLVPLIADPARGMRRPFFFSSRYPKELDGQPTWVALRLGDYKLLSSETGYELYDLATDPFEAHDLKDEQPLRTRAMAELLEAWRRSGVRTDAASGALPEDAQDQLRKLGYVDSDGNEVEAPKSQR
;
A
#
# COMPACT_ATOMS: atom_id res chain seq x y z
N MET A 1 12.47 52.27 -9.03
CA MET A 1 12.98 52.06 -7.65
C MET A 1 11.97 52.33 -6.54
N ARG A 2 10.93 53.17 -6.70
CA ARG A 2 9.87 53.36 -5.67
C ARG A 2 8.73 52.31 -5.69
N SER A 3 8.62 51.47 -6.72
CA SER A 3 7.61 50.40 -6.79
C SER A 3 8.05 49.05 -6.19
N ILE A 4 9.35 48.88 -5.91
CA ILE A 4 9.91 47.65 -5.33
C ILE A 4 9.85 47.70 -3.79
N LEU A 5 10.10 48.87 -3.20
CA LEU A 5 10.00 49.07 -1.74
C LEU A 5 8.57 48.98 -1.18
N LEU A 6 7.53 49.32 -1.98
CA LEU A 6 6.14 49.20 -1.52
C LEU A 6 5.63 47.75 -1.51
N ARG A 7 6.18 46.87 -2.36
CA ARG A 7 5.83 45.44 -2.38
C ARG A 7 6.52 44.67 -1.26
N SER A 8 7.73 45.07 -0.87
CA SER A 8 8.45 44.45 0.25
C SER A 8 7.85 44.80 1.63
N CYS A 9 7.32 46.01 1.82
CA CYS A 9 6.65 46.36 3.07
C CYS A 9 5.25 45.73 3.22
N LEU A 10 4.53 45.49 2.12
CA LEU A 10 3.23 44.81 2.15
C LEU A 10 3.38 43.29 2.38
N ALA A 11 4.46 42.68 1.87
CA ALA A 11 4.78 41.27 2.12
C ALA A 11 5.23 41.01 3.56
N LEU A 12 5.97 41.93 4.19
CA LEU A 12 6.35 41.81 5.61
C LEU A 12 5.18 42.05 6.57
N ALA A 13 4.25 42.96 6.23
CA ALA A 13 3.05 43.20 7.02
C ALA A 13 2.02 42.05 6.91
N LEU A 14 1.92 41.38 5.75
CA LEU A 14 1.13 40.15 5.62
C LEU A 14 1.78 38.96 6.33
N ALA A 15 3.11 38.84 6.29
CA ALA A 15 3.84 37.79 7.02
C ALA A 15 3.73 37.93 8.55
N CYS A 16 3.64 39.17 9.08
CA CYS A 16 3.40 39.39 10.52
C CYS A 16 1.92 39.25 10.93
N ALA A 17 0.96 39.39 9.99
CA ALA A 17 -0.46 39.24 10.29
C ALA A 17 -0.96 37.78 10.21
N VAL A 18 -0.29 36.92 9.43
CA VAL A 18 -0.57 35.47 9.38
C VAL A 18 0.08 34.73 10.55
N ALA A 19 1.13 35.30 11.16
CA ALA A 19 1.79 34.72 12.34
C ALA A 19 1.08 34.98 13.69
N ALA A 20 -0.11 35.62 13.69
CA ALA A 20 -0.79 36.03 14.93
C ALA A 20 -2.14 35.34 15.21
N CYS A 21 -2.57 34.36 14.41
CA CYS A 21 -3.80 33.60 14.65
C CYS A 21 -3.70 32.12 14.26
N THR A 22 -2.58 31.46 14.54
CA THR A 22 -2.50 30.00 14.71
C THR A 22 -1.27 29.72 15.55
N GLU A 23 -1.36 29.98 16.85
CA GLU A 23 -0.47 29.34 17.81
C GLU A 23 -0.80 27.84 17.79
N GLU A 24 -0.14 27.06 16.92
CA GLU A 24 0.04 25.63 17.18
C GLU A 24 0.94 25.52 18.41
N ILE A 25 0.33 25.27 19.57
CA ILE A 25 1.03 24.97 20.83
C ILE A 25 1.01 23.45 21.01
N PRO A 26 2.11 22.85 21.50
CA PRO A 26 2.33 21.41 21.44
C PRO A 26 1.28 20.68 22.27
N VAL A 27 0.74 19.59 21.74
CA VAL A 27 0.21 18.52 22.59
C VAL A 27 1.36 18.14 23.54
N GLU A 28 1.11 18.16 24.86
CA GLU A 28 2.13 17.70 25.81
C GLU A 28 2.60 16.29 25.39
N PRO A 29 3.91 16.00 25.44
CA PRO A 29 4.48 14.75 24.95
C PRO A 29 4.25 13.63 25.97
N ASP A 30 2.99 13.33 26.29
CA ASP A 30 2.60 12.18 27.09
C ASP A 30 1.81 11.25 26.17
N ASP A 31 2.51 10.25 25.63
CA ASP A 31 2.04 8.92 25.21
C ASP A 31 0.65 8.79 24.56
N ALA A 32 0.16 9.79 23.79
CA ALA A 32 -1.12 9.71 23.06
C ALA A 32 -1.03 10.17 21.60
N GLN A 33 -1.61 9.40 20.67
CA GLN A 33 -1.90 9.85 19.30
C GLN A 33 -3.19 10.67 19.31
N VAL A 34 -3.11 11.94 18.86
CA VAL A 34 -4.25 12.84 18.80
C VAL A 34 -4.66 13.07 17.35
N SER A 35 -5.91 12.74 17.00
CA SER A 35 -6.48 12.95 15.67
C SER A 35 -7.67 13.91 15.72
N SER A 36 -7.70 14.92 14.85
CA SER A 36 -8.73 15.97 14.91
C SER A 36 -10.12 15.41 14.57
N ILE A 37 -11.08 15.63 15.48
CA ILE A 37 -12.53 15.46 15.26
C ILE A 37 -13.14 16.79 14.80
N LEU A 38 -12.37 17.81 14.39
CA LEU A 38 -12.92 19.00 13.70
C LEU A 38 -12.31 19.14 12.29
N PRO A 39 -13.12 19.45 11.26
CA PRO A 39 -12.58 19.94 10.00
C PRO A 39 -12.13 21.41 10.15
N SER A 40 -11.30 21.90 9.24
CA SER A 40 -10.95 23.33 9.15
C SER A 40 -12.19 24.17 8.77
N GLY A 41 -12.70 25.00 9.67
CA GLY A 41 -13.83 25.92 9.44
C GLY A 41 -14.56 26.37 10.72
N ASP A 42 -15.57 27.23 10.59
CA ASP A 42 -16.45 27.63 11.69
C ASP A 42 -17.40 26.48 12.07
N VAL A 43 -17.18 25.86 13.22
CA VAL A 43 -17.95 24.70 13.69
C VAL A 43 -19.16 25.19 14.51
N PRO A 44 -20.38 24.66 14.25
CA PRO A 44 -21.54 24.97 15.07
C PRO A 44 -21.33 24.61 16.54
N SER A 45 -22.05 25.28 17.43
CA SER A 45 -22.03 24.95 18.86
C SER A 45 -22.77 23.64 19.20
N SER A 46 -23.59 23.12 18.28
CA SER A 46 -24.28 21.84 18.42
C SER A 46 -24.17 21.02 17.12
N PHE A 47 -23.67 19.79 17.20
CA PHE A 47 -23.49 18.89 16.07
C PHE A 47 -23.23 17.44 16.54
N GLU A 48 -23.27 16.50 15.59
CA GLU A 48 -22.83 15.13 15.81
C GLU A 48 -21.75 14.74 14.81
N ARG A 49 -20.73 14.01 15.27
CA ARG A 49 -19.66 13.51 14.42
C ARG A 49 -19.38 12.04 14.63
N ALA A 50 -19.28 11.31 13.53
CA ALA A 50 -18.93 9.91 13.53
C ALA A 50 -17.40 9.75 13.52
N VAL A 51 -16.87 8.90 14.38
CA VAL A 51 -15.43 8.63 14.48
C VAL A 51 -15.19 7.14 14.66
N VAL A 52 -14.02 6.67 14.23
CA VAL A 52 -13.54 5.33 14.57
C VAL A 52 -12.55 5.47 15.71
N ALA A 53 -12.80 4.75 16.81
CA ALA A 53 -11.95 4.73 17.99
C ALA A 53 -11.26 3.38 18.10
N HIS A 54 -9.96 3.41 18.38
CA HIS A 54 -9.10 2.23 18.51
C HIS A 54 -8.77 1.94 19.97
N GLY A 55 -9.37 0.90 20.53
CA GLY A 55 -9.12 0.54 21.93
C GLY A 55 -9.60 1.63 22.90
N PRO A 56 -8.94 1.81 24.06
CA PRO A 56 -9.37 2.81 25.03
C PRO A 56 -9.07 4.22 24.50
N ALA A 57 -10.08 4.86 23.93
CA ALA A 57 -9.97 6.20 23.36
C ALA A 57 -10.70 7.24 24.23
N SER A 58 -10.29 8.50 24.10
CA SER A 58 -10.94 9.64 24.75
C SER A 58 -11.21 10.75 23.74
N VAL A 59 -12.19 11.59 24.02
CA VAL A 59 -12.37 12.87 23.34
C VAL A 59 -11.75 13.97 24.19
N ILE A 60 -10.81 14.72 23.60
CA ILE A 60 -10.26 15.95 24.16
C ILE A 60 -11.06 17.11 23.59
N VAL A 61 -11.58 17.95 24.48
CA VAL A 61 -12.34 19.15 24.17
C VAL A 61 -11.60 20.35 24.72
N GLU A 62 -11.36 21.35 23.90
CA GLU A 62 -10.86 22.66 24.33
C GLU A 62 -11.65 23.78 23.64
N ALA A 63 -12.39 24.54 24.44
CA ALA A 63 -13.35 25.51 23.94
C ALA A 63 -13.52 26.70 24.90
N ARG A 64 -13.94 27.84 24.36
CA ARG A 64 -14.27 29.08 25.08
C ARG A 64 -15.69 29.51 24.72
N GLY A 65 -16.42 30.09 25.67
CA GLY A 65 -17.77 30.61 25.44
C GLY A 65 -18.44 30.98 26.76
N VAL A 66 -19.73 31.31 26.73
CA VAL A 66 -20.51 31.54 27.96
C VAL A 66 -21.69 30.57 27.96
N GLY A 67 -21.71 29.67 28.93
CA GLY A 67 -22.78 28.68 29.07
C GLY A 67 -22.24 27.29 29.34
N THR A 68 -22.96 26.28 28.88
CA THR A 68 -22.67 24.89 29.19
C THR A 68 -22.62 24.08 27.90
N LEU A 69 -21.54 23.32 27.72
CA LEU A 69 -21.37 22.37 26.63
C LEU A 69 -21.63 20.95 27.17
N ARG A 70 -22.48 20.17 26.52
CA ARG A 70 -22.75 18.78 26.84
C ARG A 70 -22.16 17.87 25.76
N LEU A 71 -21.54 16.78 26.19
CA LEU A 71 -21.02 15.76 25.30
C LEU A 71 -21.73 14.43 25.51
N THR A 72 -22.08 13.78 24.40
CA THR A 72 -22.66 12.44 24.38
C THR A 72 -21.87 11.53 23.46
N ALA A 73 -21.99 10.22 23.67
CA ALA A 73 -21.47 9.21 22.75
C ALA A 73 -22.45 8.06 22.59
N ALA A 74 -22.65 7.61 21.35
CA ALA A 74 -23.39 6.39 21.04
C ALA A 74 -22.50 5.42 20.24
N LEU A 75 -22.57 4.14 20.56
CA LEU A 75 -22.06 3.06 19.69
C LEU A 75 -23.07 2.78 18.56
N GLU A 76 -22.63 2.11 17.50
CA GLU A 76 -23.52 1.61 16.43
C GLU A 76 -24.72 0.86 17.02
N GLY A 77 -25.94 1.27 16.64
CA GLY A 77 -27.19 0.70 17.16
C GLY A 77 -27.52 1.00 18.64
N GLY A 78 -26.68 1.75 19.35
CA GLY A 78 -26.83 2.09 20.76
C GLY A 78 -27.51 3.44 21.01
N ALA A 79 -28.06 3.62 22.21
CA ALA A 79 -28.57 4.92 22.65
C ALA A 79 -27.41 5.86 23.08
N PRO A 80 -27.50 7.18 22.87
CA PRO A 80 -26.50 8.13 23.35
C PRO A 80 -26.35 8.09 24.87
N ALA A 81 -25.12 7.87 25.34
CA ALA A 81 -24.72 7.99 26.72
C ALA A 81 -24.15 9.39 26.98
N ASP A 82 -24.45 9.96 28.14
CA ASP A 82 -23.87 11.22 28.59
C ASP A 82 -22.39 11.00 28.96
N LEU A 83 -21.47 11.67 28.26
CA LEU A 83 -20.05 11.61 28.59
C LEU A 83 -19.69 12.60 29.68
N GLY A 84 -20.37 13.75 29.71
CA GLY A 84 -20.10 14.80 30.67
C GLY A 84 -20.50 16.20 30.20
N VAL A 85 -20.29 17.15 31.10
CA VAL A 85 -20.67 18.55 30.92
C VAL A 85 -19.48 19.45 31.21
N MET A 86 -19.22 20.40 30.31
CA MET A 86 -18.16 21.40 30.43
C MET A 86 -18.78 22.77 30.63
N GLN A 87 -18.41 23.43 31.72
CA GLN A 87 -18.80 24.83 31.95
C GLN A 87 -17.86 25.73 31.16
N LEU A 88 -18.43 26.53 30.25
CA LEU A 88 -17.68 27.49 29.45
C LEU A 88 -17.64 28.84 30.17
N ALA A 89 -16.46 29.44 30.20
CA ALA A 89 -16.22 30.79 30.65
C ALA A 89 -15.52 31.60 29.55
N ASP A 90 -15.31 32.90 29.78
CA ASP A 90 -14.58 33.78 28.85
C ASP A 90 -13.06 33.52 28.81
N ARG A 91 -12.67 32.24 28.82
CA ARG A 91 -11.33 31.68 28.62
C ARG A 91 -11.47 30.29 28.00
N PHE A 92 -10.40 29.76 27.43
CA PHE A 92 -10.39 28.37 26.99
C PHE A 92 -10.38 27.44 28.20
N GLU A 93 -11.36 26.55 28.23
CA GLU A 93 -11.46 25.44 29.16
C GLU A 93 -11.03 24.18 28.41
N ARG A 94 -10.47 23.19 29.11
CA ARG A 94 -10.08 21.89 28.53
C ARG A 94 -10.65 20.74 29.36
N MET A 95 -11.14 19.71 28.68
CA MET A 95 -11.67 18.50 29.29
C MET A 95 -11.33 17.28 28.44
N GLN A 96 -11.10 16.13 29.08
CA GLN A 96 -10.89 14.84 28.41
C GLN A 96 -11.88 13.83 28.97
N LEU A 97 -12.62 13.16 28.08
CA LEU A 97 -13.67 12.21 28.45
C LEU A 97 -13.44 10.88 27.72
N ALA A 98 -13.48 9.77 28.46
CA ALA A 98 -13.34 8.44 27.88
C ALA A 98 -14.55 8.10 26.98
N LEU A 99 -14.29 7.48 25.84
CA LEU A 99 -15.32 6.94 24.97
C LEU A 99 -15.77 5.54 25.43
N PRO A 100 -17.02 5.16 25.18
CA PRO A 100 -17.53 3.85 25.60
C PRO A 100 -16.93 2.67 24.82
N GLY A 101 -16.73 1.55 25.52
CA GLY A 101 -16.33 0.22 25.01
C GLY A 101 -14.81 -0.04 25.01
N ASP A 102 -14.37 -1.22 24.53
CA ASP A 102 -12.98 -1.55 24.10
C ASP A 102 -12.89 -2.05 22.63
N GLY A 103 -11.74 -1.89 21.95
CA GLY A 103 -11.52 -2.33 20.55
C GLY A 103 -11.86 -1.31 19.45
N ASP A 104 -11.83 -1.74 18.18
CA ASP A 104 -12.05 -0.92 16.98
C ASP A 104 -13.56 -0.73 16.70
N ARG A 105 -14.10 0.44 17.06
CA ARG A 105 -15.55 0.72 17.02
C ARG A 105 -15.85 2.04 16.32
N ALA A 106 -17.05 2.14 15.77
CA ALA A 106 -17.62 3.42 15.38
C ALA A 106 -18.36 4.06 16.55
N VAL A 107 -18.12 5.36 16.78
CA VAL A 107 -18.74 6.16 17.84
C VAL A 107 -19.33 7.42 17.25
N LEU A 108 -20.57 7.74 17.61
CA LEU A 108 -21.20 9.01 17.30
C LEU A 108 -20.99 9.93 18.51
N VAL A 109 -20.11 10.91 18.36
CA VAL A 109 -19.87 11.94 19.36
C VAL A 109 -20.85 13.08 19.13
N GLY A 110 -21.76 13.29 20.08
CA GLY A 110 -22.69 14.41 20.08
C GLY A 110 -22.16 15.55 20.94
N VAL A 111 -22.32 16.77 20.45
CA VAL A 111 -22.00 18.02 21.15
C VAL A 111 -23.24 18.90 21.12
N GLU A 112 -23.65 19.39 22.28
CA GLU A 112 -24.72 20.39 22.42
C GLU A 112 -24.20 21.58 23.23
N GLY A 113 -24.40 22.81 22.74
CA GLY A 113 -23.78 23.99 23.34
C GLY A 113 -24.47 25.31 22.98
N PRO A 114 -24.10 26.42 23.67
CA PRO A 114 -24.68 27.74 23.47
C PRO A 114 -24.33 28.29 22.08
N ASP A 115 -25.13 29.20 21.52
CA ASP A 115 -24.98 29.71 20.14
C ASP A 115 -23.59 30.22 19.73
N THR A 116 -22.73 30.59 20.70
CA THR A 116 -21.37 31.07 20.46
C THR A 116 -20.33 30.26 21.27
N VAL A 117 -19.65 29.34 20.58
CA VAL A 117 -18.49 28.59 21.10
C VAL A 117 -17.28 28.83 20.20
N GLN A 118 -16.16 29.23 20.78
CA GLN A 118 -14.86 29.28 20.12
C GLN A 118 -14.11 27.99 20.41
N TRP A 119 -13.83 27.22 19.36
CA TRP A 119 -13.11 25.95 19.46
C TRP A 119 -11.61 26.17 19.35
N ARG A 120 -10.84 25.55 20.24
CA ARG A 120 -9.39 25.37 20.05
C ARG A 120 -9.07 23.94 19.63
N THR A 121 -9.73 22.95 20.23
CA THR A 121 -9.52 21.54 19.90
C THR A 121 -10.80 20.76 20.17
N LEU A 122 -11.16 19.88 19.25
CA LEU A 122 -11.97 18.70 19.57
C LEU A 122 -11.34 17.54 18.81
N ALA A 123 -10.75 16.62 19.55
CA ALA A 123 -9.88 15.60 18.99
C ALA A 123 -10.07 14.26 19.70
N LEU A 124 -9.87 13.17 18.97
CA LEU A 124 -9.72 11.85 19.53
C LEU A 124 -8.30 11.75 20.07
N SER A 125 -8.18 11.19 21.26
CA SER A 125 -6.92 10.83 21.88
C SER A 125 -6.94 9.32 22.10
N GLU A 126 -5.93 8.67 21.54
CA GLU A 126 -5.70 7.24 21.65
C GLU A 126 -4.33 7.00 22.25
N PRO A 127 -4.09 5.85 22.92
CA PRO A 127 -2.77 5.53 23.44
C PRO A 127 -1.74 5.58 22.31
N ALA A 128 -0.60 6.24 22.54
CA ALA A 128 0.47 6.28 21.57
C ALA A 128 0.99 4.87 21.32
N GLN A 129 1.33 4.63 20.06
CA GLN A 129 2.16 3.49 19.72
C GLN A 129 3.61 3.90 20.01
N ASP A 130 4.15 3.55 21.19
CA ASP A 130 5.53 3.85 21.62
C ASP A 130 6.55 3.63 20.51
N ALA A 131 7.19 4.66 19.95
CA ALA A 131 8.21 4.44 18.92
C ALA A 131 9.25 3.40 19.40
N ALA A 132 9.55 2.38 18.58
CA ALA A 132 10.44 1.28 18.95
C ALA A 132 11.92 1.71 18.95
N ALA A 133 12.23 2.88 19.51
CA ALA A 133 13.56 3.47 19.56
C ALA A 133 14.60 2.52 20.23
N ASP A 134 14.14 1.53 20.99
CA ASP A 134 14.96 0.55 21.71
C ASP A 134 14.81 -0.90 21.18
N SER A 135 14.22 -1.13 19.99
CA SER A 135 14.10 -2.49 19.45
C SER A 135 15.47 -3.10 19.09
N PRO A 136 15.78 -4.34 19.51
CA PRO A 136 17.04 -5.03 19.16
C PRO A 136 17.17 -5.32 17.66
N LEU A 137 16.11 -5.10 16.87
CA LEU A 137 16.10 -5.27 15.41
C LEU A 137 16.68 -4.06 14.68
N VAL A 138 16.73 -2.88 15.32
CA VAL A 138 17.27 -1.67 14.69
C VAL A 138 18.75 -1.86 14.37
N GLY A 139 19.10 -1.77 13.09
CA GLY A 139 20.47 -1.99 12.61
C GLY A 139 20.97 -3.44 12.74
N SER A 140 20.13 -4.41 13.08
CA SER A 140 20.55 -5.81 13.28
C SER A 140 21.06 -6.49 12.00
N CYS A 141 20.75 -5.90 10.84
CA CYS A 141 21.15 -6.34 9.51
C CYS A 141 22.17 -5.38 8.87
N LYS A 142 22.84 -4.52 9.65
CA LYS A 142 23.83 -3.56 9.13
C LYS A 142 24.94 -4.26 8.34
N GLY A 143 25.18 -3.76 7.12
CA GLY A 143 26.23 -4.28 6.23
C GLY A 143 25.88 -5.59 5.52
N ARG A 144 24.69 -6.16 5.77
CA ARG A 144 24.20 -7.32 5.00
C ARG A 144 23.76 -6.88 3.61
N ASN A 145 23.83 -7.81 2.66
CA ASN A 145 23.21 -7.68 1.35
C ASN A 145 21.69 -7.68 1.50
N VAL A 146 21.00 -7.04 0.57
CA VAL A 146 19.54 -6.98 0.50
C VAL A 146 19.11 -7.41 -0.88
N VAL A 147 18.18 -8.34 -0.98
CA VAL A 147 17.49 -8.70 -2.22
C VAL A 147 15.99 -8.58 -2.06
N ILE A 148 15.34 -7.93 -3.04
CA ILE A 148 13.89 -7.89 -3.15
C ILE A 148 13.52 -8.63 -4.43
N PHE A 149 12.78 -9.72 -4.29
CA PHE A 149 12.10 -10.39 -5.38
C PHE A 149 10.65 -9.90 -5.43
N LEU A 150 10.28 -9.27 -6.53
CA LEU A 150 8.91 -8.89 -6.83
C LEU A 150 8.39 -9.78 -7.97
N ALA A 151 7.31 -10.50 -7.69
CA ALA A 151 6.56 -11.25 -8.69
C ALA A 151 5.31 -10.45 -9.07
N ASP A 152 5.23 -10.05 -10.33
CA ASP A 152 4.18 -9.17 -10.84
C ASP A 152 2.81 -9.87 -10.82
N SER A 153 1.86 -9.23 -10.14
CA SER A 153 0.49 -9.73 -9.98
C SER A 153 0.36 -11.06 -9.25
N LEU A 154 1.15 -11.27 -8.19
CA LEU A 154 1.06 -12.43 -7.31
C LEU A 154 0.07 -12.14 -6.16
N ALA A 155 -1.13 -12.71 -6.27
CA ALA A 155 -2.20 -12.54 -5.28
C ALA A 155 -1.98 -13.43 -4.05
N ALA A 156 -2.03 -12.86 -2.84
CA ALA A 156 -1.77 -13.58 -1.57
C ALA A 156 -2.64 -14.84 -1.43
N ARG A 157 -3.93 -14.72 -1.74
CA ARG A 157 -4.92 -15.81 -1.62
C ARG A 157 -4.68 -17.01 -2.54
N HIS A 158 -3.78 -16.92 -3.50
CA HIS A 158 -3.34 -18.04 -4.35
C HIS A 158 -2.00 -18.63 -3.91
N THR A 159 -1.51 -18.26 -2.73
CA THR A 159 -0.23 -18.75 -2.19
C THR A 159 -0.45 -19.69 -1.01
N THR A 160 0.25 -20.82 -1.00
CA THR A 160 0.17 -21.82 0.08
C THR A 160 0.54 -21.19 1.43
N VAL A 161 1.44 -20.20 1.42
CA VAL A 161 1.87 -19.50 2.63
C VAL A 161 0.76 -18.67 3.30
N HIS A 162 -0.32 -18.36 2.57
CA HIS A 162 -1.55 -17.74 3.09
C HIS A 162 -2.71 -18.75 3.16
N GLY A 163 -2.41 -20.04 3.29
CA GLY A 163 -3.41 -21.09 3.48
C GLY A 163 -4.15 -21.53 2.22
N TYR A 164 -3.68 -21.16 1.02
CA TYR A 164 -4.28 -21.66 -0.22
C TYR A 164 -4.16 -23.18 -0.32
N GLU A 165 -5.25 -23.85 -0.69
CA GLU A 165 -5.36 -25.31 -0.66
C GLU A 165 -4.40 -26.04 -1.63
N ARG A 166 -3.90 -25.33 -2.64
CA ARG A 166 -3.03 -25.88 -3.68
C ARG A 166 -1.57 -25.54 -3.39
N PRO A 167 -0.61 -26.43 -3.71
CA PRO A 167 0.81 -26.26 -3.38
C PRO A 167 1.54 -25.33 -4.36
N THR A 168 1.11 -24.06 -4.41
CA THR A 168 1.63 -23.03 -5.31
C THR A 168 2.93 -22.41 -4.81
N THR A 169 3.19 -22.30 -3.50
CA THR A 169 4.37 -21.58 -2.99
C THR A 169 5.18 -22.26 -1.86
N PRO A 170 5.59 -23.53 -2.00
CA PRO A 170 6.38 -24.20 -0.95
C PRO A 170 7.79 -23.64 -0.76
N GLY A 171 8.37 -22.95 -1.74
CA GLY A 171 9.61 -22.18 -1.60
C GLY A 171 9.45 -21.01 -0.64
N LEU A 172 8.39 -20.24 -0.82
CA LEU A 172 8.03 -19.11 0.03
C LEU A 172 7.71 -19.56 1.46
N GLU A 173 7.06 -20.72 1.64
CA GLU A 173 6.86 -21.32 2.98
C GLU A 173 8.18 -21.61 3.69
N ARG A 174 9.18 -22.16 2.98
CA ARG A 174 10.52 -22.37 3.55
C ARG A 174 11.21 -21.06 3.91
N LEU A 175 11.06 -20.03 3.08
CA LEU A 175 11.63 -18.72 3.37
C LEU A 175 10.96 -18.08 4.60
N ALA A 176 9.63 -18.18 4.70
CA ALA A 176 8.87 -17.69 5.85
C ALA A 176 9.26 -18.41 7.16
N ALA A 177 9.58 -19.71 7.10
CA ALA A 177 10.07 -20.46 8.26
C ALA A 177 11.39 -19.91 8.83
N ASP A 178 12.22 -19.26 7.99
CA ASP A 178 13.47 -18.60 8.38
C ASP A 178 13.31 -17.07 8.55
N GLY A 179 12.09 -16.55 8.46
CA GLY A 179 11.80 -15.12 8.44
C GLY A 179 10.50 -14.77 9.14
N VAL A 180 9.90 -13.67 8.70
CA VAL A 180 8.61 -13.17 9.17
C VAL A 180 7.68 -13.04 7.99
N ARG A 181 6.48 -13.59 8.14
CA ARG A 181 5.39 -13.49 7.17
C ARG A 181 4.37 -12.47 7.64
N PHE A 182 3.85 -11.67 6.73
CA PHE A 182 2.81 -10.70 7.02
C PHE A 182 1.48 -11.21 6.47
N GLU A 183 0.49 -11.45 7.34
CA GLU A 183 -0.79 -12.05 6.95
C GLU A 183 -1.60 -11.11 6.05
N ALA A 184 -1.61 -9.82 6.37
CA ALA A 184 -2.42 -8.79 5.72
C ALA A 184 -1.54 -7.69 5.13
N ALA A 185 -0.75 -8.03 4.10
CA ALA A 185 0.06 -7.05 3.38
C ALA A 185 -0.66 -6.52 2.13
N HIS A 186 -0.65 -5.19 1.96
CA HIS A 186 -1.44 -4.53 0.92
C HIS A 186 -0.61 -3.69 -0.04
N SER A 187 -0.88 -3.83 -1.33
CA SER A 187 -0.56 -2.79 -2.31
C SER A 187 -1.51 -1.60 -2.19
N GLN A 188 -1.04 -0.41 -2.54
CA GLN A 188 -1.83 0.83 -2.46
C GLN A 188 -2.73 1.01 -3.68
N THR A 189 -2.56 0.16 -4.69
CA THR A 189 -3.16 0.30 -6.00
C THR A 189 -3.13 -1.04 -6.73
N SER A 190 -3.95 -1.17 -7.77
CA SER A 190 -4.07 -2.38 -8.57
C SER A 190 -3.16 -2.39 -9.81
N TRP A 191 -2.16 -1.51 -9.86
CA TRP A 191 -1.34 -1.29 -11.06
C TRP A 191 0.16 -1.17 -10.79
N THR A 192 0.97 -1.82 -11.64
CA THR A 192 2.43 -1.90 -11.50
C THR A 192 3.11 -0.54 -11.40
N MET A 193 2.79 0.42 -12.27
CA MET A 193 3.50 1.70 -12.32
C MET A 193 3.44 2.46 -10.98
N PRO A 194 2.25 2.78 -10.44
CA PRO A 194 2.14 3.43 -9.14
C PRO A 194 2.60 2.53 -8.00
N SER A 195 2.32 1.22 -8.05
CA SER A 195 2.71 0.31 -6.96
C SER A 195 4.23 0.17 -6.81
N VAL A 196 4.96 -0.08 -7.90
CA VAL A 196 6.43 -0.16 -7.84
C VAL A 196 7.04 1.19 -7.48
N THR A 197 6.46 2.30 -7.97
CA THR A 197 6.90 3.63 -7.53
C THR A 197 6.69 3.81 -6.02
N SER A 198 5.57 3.36 -5.50
CA SER A 198 5.25 3.37 -4.06
C SER A 198 6.25 2.52 -3.26
N LEU A 199 6.61 1.32 -3.73
CA LEU A 199 7.67 0.49 -3.13
C LEU A 199 9.02 1.22 -3.11
N PHE A 200 9.39 1.87 -4.22
CA PHE A 200 10.69 2.54 -4.37
C PHE A 200 10.79 3.84 -3.58
N THR A 201 9.68 4.51 -3.32
CA THR A 201 9.70 5.86 -2.72
C THR A 201 9.12 5.88 -1.31
N SER A 202 8.38 4.84 -0.92
CA SER A 202 7.60 4.80 0.32
C SER A 202 6.58 5.94 0.39
N GLN A 203 6.10 6.41 -0.76
CA GLN A 203 5.11 7.48 -0.92
C GLN A 203 3.86 6.96 -1.64
N THR A 204 2.69 7.52 -1.35
CA THR A 204 1.47 7.17 -2.08
C THR A 204 1.46 7.75 -3.50
N GLN A 205 0.57 7.24 -4.34
CA GLN A 205 0.48 7.71 -5.73
C GLN A 205 0.06 9.15 -5.90
N GLU A 206 -0.72 9.69 -4.96
CA GLU A 206 -1.08 11.10 -4.90
C GLU A 206 0.19 11.96 -4.74
N ARG A 207 1.13 11.52 -3.91
CA ARG A 207 2.36 12.27 -3.63
C ARG A 207 3.39 12.12 -4.74
N HIS A 208 3.57 10.92 -5.30
CA HIS A 208 4.60 10.69 -6.31
C HIS A 208 4.16 10.98 -7.75
N GLY A 209 2.86 10.96 -8.04
CA GLY A 209 2.30 11.37 -9.33
C GLY A 209 2.48 10.40 -10.50
N MET A 210 3.30 9.36 -10.33
CA MET A 210 3.52 8.28 -11.31
C MET A 210 2.31 7.36 -11.44
N LEU A 211 1.45 7.63 -12.43
CA LEU A 211 0.25 6.84 -12.74
C LEU A 211 0.35 6.15 -14.11
N ARG A 212 1.11 6.73 -15.05
CA ARG A 212 1.21 6.32 -16.46
C ARG A 212 2.62 5.92 -16.84
N MET A 213 2.71 5.13 -17.90
CA MET A 213 3.97 4.61 -18.41
C MET A 213 4.84 5.70 -19.04
N ASN A 214 4.25 6.83 -19.45
CA ASN A 214 4.95 7.94 -20.08
C ASN A 214 5.37 9.07 -19.11
N GLN A 215 5.18 8.86 -17.80
CA GLN A 215 5.57 9.83 -16.78
C GLN A 215 6.99 9.56 -16.27
N GLN A 216 7.59 10.60 -15.69
CA GLN A 216 8.92 10.53 -15.09
C GLN A 216 8.88 10.89 -13.61
N LEU A 217 9.63 10.15 -12.80
CA LEU A 217 9.73 10.41 -11.36
C LEU A 217 10.28 11.84 -11.13
N PRO A 218 9.56 12.69 -10.38
CA PRO A 218 10.01 14.04 -10.05
C PRO A 218 11.37 14.08 -9.34
N ASP A 219 12.16 15.14 -9.54
CA ASP A 219 13.50 15.28 -8.95
C ASP A 219 13.52 15.34 -7.42
N GLY A 220 12.46 15.89 -6.82
CA GLY A 220 12.34 16.04 -5.36
C GLY A 220 12.03 14.74 -4.60
N ILE A 221 11.84 13.62 -5.30
CA ILE A 221 11.46 12.34 -4.70
C ILE A 221 12.68 11.41 -4.68
N GLY A 222 13.16 11.09 -3.48
CA GLY A 222 14.23 10.12 -3.28
C GLY A 222 13.72 8.68 -3.43
N THR A 223 14.60 7.78 -3.88
CA THR A 223 14.30 6.34 -3.97
C THR A 223 15.03 5.52 -2.90
N LEU A 224 14.53 4.31 -2.65
CA LEU A 224 15.14 3.30 -1.81
C LEU A 224 16.53 2.93 -2.34
N ALA A 225 16.67 2.76 -3.66
CA ALA A 225 17.94 2.47 -4.29
C ALA A 225 18.97 3.58 -4.06
N GLN A 226 18.58 4.87 -4.14
CA GLN A 226 19.47 5.99 -3.80
C GLN A 226 19.95 5.91 -2.34
N SER A 227 19.03 5.59 -1.42
CA SER A 227 19.37 5.46 -0.01
C SER A 227 20.46 4.40 0.21
N PHE A 228 20.35 3.24 -0.44
CA PHE A 228 21.37 2.18 -0.36
C PHE A 228 22.67 2.54 -1.10
N HIS A 229 22.59 3.14 -2.29
CA HIS A 229 23.75 3.61 -3.04
C HIS A 229 24.60 4.57 -2.20
N ASP A 230 23.96 5.58 -1.60
CA ASP A 230 24.64 6.60 -0.82
C ASP A 230 25.20 6.06 0.50
N ALA A 231 24.64 4.96 1.00
CA ALA A 231 25.18 4.18 2.11
C ALA A 231 26.35 3.24 1.70
N GLY A 232 26.78 3.27 0.44
CA GLY A 232 27.95 2.55 -0.06
C GLY A 232 27.66 1.16 -0.64
N TYR A 233 26.39 0.78 -0.81
CA TYR A 233 26.03 -0.48 -1.44
C TYR A 233 26.31 -0.43 -2.95
N LYS A 234 26.64 -1.58 -3.56
CA LYS A 234 26.42 -1.77 -5.00
C LYS A 234 24.92 -1.90 -5.20
N THR A 235 24.33 -1.13 -6.11
CA THR A 235 22.87 -1.19 -6.37
C THR A 235 22.59 -1.72 -7.77
N ILE A 236 21.80 -2.79 -7.88
CA ILE A 236 21.47 -3.41 -9.18
C ILE A 236 19.97 -3.70 -9.27
N GLY A 237 19.35 -3.28 -10.38
CA GLY A 237 17.98 -3.64 -10.75
C GLY A 237 17.97 -4.59 -11.95
N LEU A 238 17.33 -5.75 -11.81
CA LEU A 238 17.07 -6.71 -12.89
C LEU A 238 15.57 -6.74 -13.16
N ILE A 239 15.17 -6.18 -14.30
CA ILE A 239 13.77 -5.82 -14.55
C ILE A 239 13.24 -6.59 -15.76
N GLN A 240 12.22 -7.42 -15.54
CA GLN A 240 11.49 -8.07 -16.63
C GLN A 240 10.35 -7.18 -17.16
N ASN A 241 9.65 -6.47 -16.27
CA ASN A 241 8.50 -5.66 -16.66
C ASN A 241 8.93 -4.32 -17.30
N GLY A 242 8.58 -4.15 -18.58
CA GLY A 242 8.89 -2.94 -19.36
C GLY A 242 8.12 -1.68 -18.97
N ILE A 243 7.13 -1.76 -18.08
CA ILE A 243 6.40 -0.60 -17.53
C ILE A 243 7.37 0.37 -16.86
N ILE A 244 8.29 -0.15 -16.03
CA ILE A 244 9.23 0.66 -15.23
C ILE A 244 10.57 0.88 -15.96
N TRP A 245 10.50 1.15 -17.26
CA TRP A 245 11.67 1.38 -18.12
C TRP A 245 12.48 2.62 -17.70
N LYS A 246 13.71 2.76 -18.19
CA LYS A 246 14.65 3.83 -17.78
C LYS A 246 14.11 5.24 -17.96
N HIS A 247 13.27 5.49 -18.97
CA HIS A 247 12.72 6.84 -19.19
C HIS A 247 11.81 7.30 -18.05
N THR A 248 11.26 6.38 -17.26
CA THR A 248 10.44 6.69 -16.07
C THR A 248 11.27 7.26 -14.91
N ARG A 249 12.60 7.19 -14.99
CA ARG A 249 13.56 7.63 -13.96
C ARG A 249 13.50 6.85 -12.65
N LEU A 250 12.85 5.68 -12.65
CA LEU A 250 12.85 4.74 -11.52
C LEU A 250 14.20 3.99 -11.39
N ASP A 251 15.10 4.12 -12.37
CA ASP A 251 16.48 3.66 -12.31
C ASP A 251 17.37 4.50 -11.38
N ARG A 252 16.86 5.64 -10.89
CA ARG A 252 17.59 6.55 -9.99
C ARG A 252 18.08 5.82 -8.75
N GLY A 253 19.39 5.86 -8.53
CA GLY A 253 20.07 5.22 -7.40
C GLY A 253 20.59 3.81 -7.70
N PHE A 254 20.29 3.23 -8.86
CA PHE A 254 20.91 1.98 -9.29
C PHE A 254 22.23 2.25 -10.03
N ASP A 255 23.32 1.60 -9.62
CA ASP A 255 24.58 1.57 -10.39
C ASP A 255 24.39 0.84 -11.72
N GLU A 256 23.54 -0.19 -11.74
CA GLU A 256 23.16 -0.94 -12.93
C GLU A 256 21.64 -1.17 -12.96
N TYR A 257 20.99 -0.80 -14.06
CA TYR A 257 19.58 -1.04 -14.29
C TYR A 257 19.41 -1.80 -15.61
N ASP A 258 19.23 -3.10 -15.50
CA ASP A 258 19.16 -4.05 -16.62
C ASP A 258 17.71 -4.44 -16.87
N VAL A 259 17.12 -3.84 -17.89
CA VAL A 259 15.75 -4.14 -18.30
C VAL A 259 15.80 -5.12 -19.47
N ARG A 260 15.27 -6.32 -19.26
CA ARG A 260 15.29 -7.40 -20.25
C ARG A 260 13.89 -7.93 -20.46
N ARG A 261 13.50 -8.05 -21.72
CA ARG A 261 12.20 -8.63 -22.07
C ARG A 261 12.17 -9.51 -23.30
N GLU A 262 13.28 -9.59 -24.03
CA GLU A 262 13.35 -10.35 -25.26
C GLU A 262 14.08 -11.66 -25.02
N GLY A 263 13.45 -12.77 -25.43
CA GLY A 263 13.95 -14.11 -25.23
C GLY A 263 12.83 -15.06 -24.83
N ASN A 264 13.00 -16.35 -25.10
CA ASN A 264 12.01 -17.37 -24.70
C ASN A 264 12.12 -17.77 -23.21
N LYS A 265 13.11 -17.22 -22.48
CA LYS A 265 13.52 -17.63 -21.13
C LYS A 265 13.97 -16.45 -20.26
N VAL A 266 13.32 -15.30 -20.42
CA VAL A 266 13.75 -14.05 -19.77
C VAL A 266 13.79 -14.18 -18.25
N SER A 267 12.79 -14.84 -17.66
CA SER A 267 12.73 -15.08 -16.21
C SER A 267 13.94 -15.92 -15.74
N GLU A 268 14.26 -16.99 -16.45
CA GLU A 268 15.41 -17.84 -16.11
C GLU A 268 16.75 -17.12 -16.30
N GLU A 269 16.89 -16.30 -17.34
CA GLU A 269 18.10 -15.52 -17.58
C GLU A 269 18.31 -14.44 -16.50
N ILE A 270 17.22 -13.77 -16.08
CA ILE A 270 17.24 -12.81 -14.97
C ILE A 270 17.63 -13.51 -13.67
N MET A 271 17.01 -14.66 -13.36
CA MET A 271 17.30 -15.41 -12.13
C MET A 271 18.71 -16.02 -12.13
N GLN A 272 19.21 -16.44 -13.29
CA GLN A 272 20.60 -16.85 -13.46
C GLN A 272 21.54 -15.69 -13.16
N LYS A 273 21.29 -14.51 -13.74
CA LYS A 273 22.11 -13.32 -13.49
C LYS A 273 22.01 -12.88 -12.03
N ALA A 274 20.84 -12.94 -11.41
CA ALA A 274 20.66 -12.66 -9.99
C ALA A 274 21.56 -13.57 -9.14
N ARG A 275 21.52 -14.88 -9.37
CA ARG A 275 22.39 -15.86 -8.69
C ARG A 275 23.87 -15.54 -8.86
N GLU A 276 24.31 -15.28 -10.10
CA GLU A 276 25.71 -14.91 -10.38
C GLU A 276 26.10 -13.65 -9.62
N LEU A 277 25.22 -12.65 -9.57
CA LEU A 277 25.48 -11.44 -8.81
C LEU A 277 25.54 -11.73 -7.30
N MET A 278 24.69 -12.59 -6.76
CA MET A 278 24.66 -12.89 -5.33
C MET A 278 25.93 -13.62 -4.85
N ASN A 279 26.62 -14.38 -5.71
CA ASN A 279 27.83 -15.14 -5.33
C ASN A 279 29.16 -14.40 -5.55
N VAL A 280 29.14 -13.15 -6.04
CA VAL A 280 30.37 -12.37 -6.24
C VAL A 280 30.74 -11.60 -4.98
N ASP A 281 31.94 -11.85 -4.45
CA ASP A 281 32.56 -10.98 -3.46
C ASP A 281 33.00 -9.65 -4.11
N ARG A 282 32.48 -8.54 -3.59
CA ARG A 282 32.72 -7.18 -4.10
C ARG A 282 33.44 -6.28 -3.11
N GLY A 283 33.72 -6.76 -1.89
CA GLY A 283 34.22 -5.92 -0.79
C GLY A 283 33.25 -4.82 -0.32
N ARG A 284 32.00 -4.82 -0.80
CA ARG A 284 30.90 -3.94 -0.37
C ARG A 284 29.55 -4.66 -0.52
N PRO A 285 28.53 -4.35 0.29
CA PRO A 285 27.25 -5.05 0.24
C PRO A 285 26.46 -4.71 -1.04
N LEU A 286 25.56 -5.62 -1.42
CA LEU A 286 24.70 -5.54 -2.59
C LEU A 286 23.26 -5.20 -2.18
N PHE A 287 22.64 -4.24 -2.86
CA PHE A 287 21.19 -4.06 -2.92
C PHE A 287 20.73 -4.49 -4.30
N LEU A 288 19.98 -5.59 -4.36
CA LEU A 288 19.50 -6.21 -5.58
C LEU A 288 17.96 -6.16 -5.62
N TYR A 289 17.42 -5.56 -6.68
CA TYR A 289 16.00 -5.62 -6.98
C TYR A 289 15.78 -6.52 -8.19
N VAL A 290 14.94 -7.54 -8.06
CA VAL A 290 14.59 -8.48 -9.12
C VAL A 290 13.08 -8.43 -9.34
N HIS A 291 12.66 -8.01 -10.53
CA HIS A 291 11.25 -7.90 -10.90
C HIS A 291 10.92 -8.90 -12.00
N LEU A 292 10.17 -9.94 -11.64
CA LEU A 292 9.69 -10.98 -12.55
C LEU A 292 8.28 -10.64 -13.03
N THR A 293 8.02 -10.83 -14.32
CA THR A 293 6.67 -10.61 -14.89
C THR A 293 5.70 -11.76 -14.55
N PRO A 294 6.09 -13.04 -14.55
CA PRO A 294 5.25 -14.08 -13.97
C PRO A 294 4.85 -13.78 -12.50
N PRO A 295 3.61 -14.07 -12.06
CA PRO A 295 2.56 -14.81 -12.77
C PRO A 295 1.62 -14.00 -13.70
N HIS A 296 1.83 -12.69 -13.91
CA HIS A 296 1.05 -11.81 -14.81
C HIS A 296 0.67 -12.50 -16.15
N GLN A 297 -0.52 -12.20 -16.67
CA GLN A 297 -0.98 -12.68 -17.97
C GLN A 297 -0.01 -12.36 -19.14
N PRO A 298 0.10 -13.19 -20.19
CA PRO A 298 -0.63 -14.42 -20.42
C PRO A 298 -0.22 -15.54 -19.45
N TYR A 299 -1.20 -16.32 -18.98
CA TYR A 299 -1.00 -17.41 -18.03
C TYR A 299 -0.48 -18.65 -18.77
N LEU A 300 0.79 -18.60 -19.16
CA LEU A 300 1.46 -19.62 -19.95
C LEU A 300 2.67 -20.20 -19.20
N PRO A 301 2.47 -20.85 -18.03
CA PRO A 301 3.57 -21.51 -17.35
C PRO A 301 4.17 -22.64 -18.21
N PRO A 302 5.43 -23.04 -17.96
CA PRO A 302 5.96 -24.23 -18.61
C PRO A 302 5.07 -25.44 -18.31
N LYS A 303 4.88 -26.33 -19.29
CA LYS A 303 3.91 -27.45 -19.20
C LYS A 303 4.08 -28.34 -17.96
N SER A 304 5.33 -28.53 -17.50
CA SER A 304 5.60 -29.30 -16.28
C SER A 304 4.95 -28.70 -15.03
N TYR A 305 4.69 -27.40 -15.02
CA TYR A 305 4.03 -26.71 -13.92
C TYR A 305 2.52 -26.59 -14.10
N SER A 306 1.99 -26.47 -15.33
CA SER A 306 0.54 -26.48 -15.51
C SER A 306 -0.09 -27.85 -15.33
N ASN A 307 0.58 -28.93 -15.71
CA ASN A 307 0.04 -30.30 -15.66
C ASN A 307 -0.44 -30.75 -14.27
N ASP A 308 0.18 -30.24 -13.20
CA ASP A 308 -0.20 -30.56 -11.82
C ASP A 308 -1.45 -29.80 -11.35
N PHE A 309 -1.87 -28.79 -12.12
CA PHE A 309 -2.94 -27.86 -11.74
C PHE A 309 -4.15 -27.89 -12.67
N VAL A 310 -3.95 -28.01 -13.98
CA VAL A 310 -5.07 -28.00 -14.93
C VAL A 310 -5.86 -29.31 -14.84
N ASP A 311 -7.19 -29.22 -14.98
CA ASP A 311 -8.02 -30.43 -15.13
C ASP A 311 -7.66 -31.14 -16.44
N PRO A 312 -7.20 -32.41 -16.42
CA PRO A 312 -6.86 -33.15 -17.62
C PRO A 312 -8.06 -33.41 -18.54
N ASN A 313 -9.29 -33.24 -18.04
CA ASN A 313 -10.53 -33.39 -18.81
C ASN A 313 -11.09 -32.06 -19.32
N TYR A 314 -10.40 -30.94 -19.10
CA TYR A 314 -10.81 -29.65 -19.64
C TYR A 314 -10.84 -29.72 -21.18
N ASP A 315 -12.01 -29.47 -21.76
CA ASP A 315 -12.29 -29.55 -23.20
C ASP A 315 -12.63 -28.18 -23.82
N GLY A 316 -12.51 -27.10 -23.03
CA GLY A 316 -12.72 -25.74 -23.49
C GLY A 316 -11.55 -25.17 -24.32
N GLU A 317 -11.75 -23.98 -24.85
CA GLU A 317 -10.80 -23.33 -25.78
C GLU A 317 -9.86 -22.32 -25.10
N VAL A 318 -9.99 -22.09 -23.80
CA VAL A 318 -9.21 -21.07 -23.09
C VAL A 318 -7.79 -21.56 -22.85
N THR A 319 -6.81 -20.83 -23.40
CA THR A 319 -5.39 -21.22 -23.34
C THR A 319 -4.55 -20.45 -22.33
N GLY A 320 -5.13 -19.43 -21.67
CA GLY A 320 -4.39 -18.45 -20.86
C GLY A 320 -3.74 -17.34 -21.69
N SER A 321 -3.98 -17.29 -23.00
CA SER A 321 -3.52 -16.18 -23.85
C SER A 321 -4.19 -14.86 -23.48
N ILE A 322 -3.54 -13.73 -23.78
CA ILE A 322 -4.12 -12.38 -23.57
C ILE A 322 -5.52 -12.27 -24.21
N MET A 323 -5.69 -12.86 -25.40
CA MET A 323 -6.97 -12.86 -26.11
C MET A 323 -8.05 -13.64 -25.35
N ASP A 324 -7.71 -14.79 -24.77
CA ASP A 324 -8.70 -15.58 -24.03
C ASP A 324 -9.03 -14.95 -22.68
N CYS A 325 -8.04 -14.37 -21.98
CA CYS A 325 -8.30 -13.55 -20.80
C CYS A 325 -9.25 -12.39 -21.11
N ALA A 326 -9.04 -11.69 -22.24
CA ALA A 326 -9.92 -10.61 -22.68
C ALA A 326 -11.33 -11.12 -23.03
N LYS A 327 -11.47 -12.29 -23.67
CA LYS A 327 -12.77 -12.91 -23.93
C LYS A 327 -13.50 -13.26 -22.64
N VAL A 328 -12.84 -13.91 -21.68
CA VAL A 328 -13.44 -14.26 -20.39
C VAL A 328 -13.88 -12.98 -19.66
N ASN A 329 -13.06 -11.93 -19.67
CA ASN A 329 -13.44 -10.64 -19.08
C ASN A 329 -14.63 -9.99 -19.80
N HIS A 330 -14.73 -10.14 -21.12
CA HIS A 330 -15.83 -9.58 -21.91
C HIS A 330 -17.15 -10.31 -21.68
N PHE A 331 -17.14 -11.65 -21.71
CA PHE A 331 -18.34 -12.46 -21.59
C PHE A 331 -18.79 -12.67 -20.15
N LYS A 332 -17.88 -12.49 -19.18
CA LYS A 332 -18.14 -12.64 -17.73
C LYS A 332 -18.91 -13.92 -17.42
N PRO A 333 -18.41 -15.10 -17.81
CA PRO A 333 -19.05 -16.37 -17.46
C PRO A 333 -19.12 -16.53 -15.93
N PRO A 334 -19.99 -17.41 -15.40
CA PRO A 334 -20.00 -17.72 -13.98
C PRO A 334 -18.61 -18.07 -13.44
N ILE A 335 -18.30 -17.63 -12.23
CA ILE A 335 -16.98 -17.83 -11.61
C ILE A 335 -16.58 -19.30 -11.48
N ASP A 336 -17.56 -20.19 -11.35
CA ASP A 336 -17.41 -21.64 -11.27
C ASP A 336 -17.38 -22.34 -12.65
N SER A 337 -17.42 -21.58 -13.75
CA SER A 337 -17.34 -22.15 -15.09
C SER A 337 -15.99 -22.84 -15.35
N PRO A 338 -15.96 -23.90 -16.17
CA PRO A 338 -14.72 -24.61 -16.51
C PRO A 338 -13.61 -23.68 -17.04
N ASP A 339 -13.96 -22.67 -17.84
CA ASP A 339 -13.02 -21.72 -18.43
C ASP A 339 -12.33 -20.84 -17.36
N VAL A 340 -13.08 -20.33 -16.39
CA VAL A 340 -12.53 -19.51 -15.30
C VAL A 340 -11.66 -20.36 -14.38
N GLN A 341 -12.12 -21.57 -14.05
CA GLN A 341 -11.34 -22.53 -13.25
C GLN A 341 -10.06 -22.95 -13.97
N HIS A 342 -10.10 -23.09 -15.30
CA HIS A 342 -8.92 -23.38 -16.11
C HIS A 342 -7.90 -22.23 -16.09
N LEU A 343 -8.34 -20.98 -16.28
CA LEU A 343 -7.46 -19.80 -16.14
C LEU A 343 -6.80 -19.73 -14.77
N LYS A 344 -7.59 -19.93 -13.71
CA LYS A 344 -7.08 -19.97 -12.34
C LYS A 344 -6.03 -21.07 -12.15
N ALA A 345 -6.24 -22.25 -12.73
CA ALA A 345 -5.27 -23.34 -12.68
C ALA A 345 -3.97 -23.04 -13.45
N LEU A 346 -4.06 -22.38 -14.60
CA LEU A 346 -2.87 -21.90 -15.33
C LEU A 346 -2.09 -20.86 -14.53
N TYR A 347 -2.80 -19.92 -13.89
CA TYR A 347 -2.20 -18.93 -13.00
C TYR A 347 -1.51 -19.58 -11.80
N ASP A 348 -2.15 -20.56 -11.13
CA ASP A 348 -1.56 -21.30 -10.01
C ASP A 348 -0.28 -22.05 -10.43
N GLY A 349 -0.28 -22.66 -11.63
CA GLY A 349 0.93 -23.25 -12.20
C GLY A 349 2.04 -22.21 -12.48
N HIS A 350 1.66 -20.98 -12.83
CA HIS A 350 2.60 -19.88 -13.06
C HIS A 350 3.19 -19.35 -11.75
N ILE A 351 2.39 -19.27 -10.68
CA ILE A 351 2.88 -19.00 -9.33
C ILE A 351 3.89 -20.06 -8.93
N ARG A 352 3.57 -21.34 -9.13
CA ARG A 352 4.49 -22.42 -8.75
C ARG A 352 5.81 -22.37 -9.50
N TYR A 353 5.77 -21.98 -10.77
CA TYR A 353 6.97 -21.75 -11.57
C TYR A 353 7.87 -20.66 -10.97
N VAL A 354 7.30 -19.52 -10.56
CA VAL A 354 8.02 -18.41 -9.93
C VAL A 354 8.62 -18.80 -8.58
N ASP A 355 7.82 -19.44 -7.74
CA ASP A 355 8.24 -19.92 -6.43
C ASP A 355 9.46 -20.85 -6.54
N ASP A 356 9.39 -21.82 -7.47
CA ASP A 356 10.49 -22.75 -7.73
C ASP A 356 11.75 -22.02 -8.24
N MET A 357 11.61 -20.99 -9.08
CA MET A 357 12.74 -20.20 -9.56
C MET A 357 13.45 -19.48 -8.42
N ILE A 358 12.69 -18.77 -7.58
CA ILE A 358 13.24 -18.04 -6.42
C ILE A 358 13.91 -19.03 -5.46
N ALA A 359 13.21 -20.11 -5.11
CA ALA A 359 13.71 -21.12 -4.19
C ALA A 359 15.00 -21.78 -4.69
N LYS A 360 15.05 -22.20 -5.96
CA LYS A 360 16.26 -22.81 -6.56
C LYS A 360 17.43 -21.84 -6.57
N THR A 361 17.20 -20.58 -6.92
CA THR A 361 18.25 -19.55 -6.86
C THR A 361 18.79 -19.39 -5.44
N MET A 362 17.92 -19.29 -4.43
CA MET A 362 18.36 -19.18 -3.04
C MET A 362 19.09 -20.42 -2.55
N ASP A 363 18.57 -21.62 -2.84
CA ASP A 363 19.20 -22.90 -2.49
C ASP A 363 20.60 -23.05 -3.11
N GLU A 364 20.83 -22.47 -4.29
CA GLU A 364 22.15 -22.44 -4.93
C GLU A 364 23.06 -21.36 -4.35
N VAL A 365 22.57 -20.15 -4.11
CA VAL A 365 23.32 -19.06 -3.47
C VAL A 365 23.82 -19.51 -2.09
N TRP A 366 22.98 -20.16 -1.28
CA TRP A 366 23.35 -20.63 0.06
C TRP A 366 24.43 -21.72 0.09
N LYS A 367 24.79 -22.32 -1.06
CA LYS A 367 25.94 -23.24 -1.15
C LYS A 367 27.27 -22.51 -1.20
N GLU A 368 27.28 -21.26 -1.64
CA GLU A 368 28.49 -20.48 -1.93
C GLU A 368 28.60 -19.20 -1.09
N SER A 369 27.47 -18.65 -0.63
CA SER A 369 27.37 -17.43 0.19
C SER A 369 26.67 -17.74 1.53
N PRO A 370 27.20 -17.24 2.68
CA PRO A 370 26.55 -17.41 3.98
C PRO A 370 25.13 -16.84 3.98
N ARG A 371 24.18 -17.60 4.56
CA ARG A 371 22.76 -17.17 4.63
C ARG A 371 22.62 -15.90 5.46
N GLU A 372 23.50 -15.73 6.45
CA GLU A 372 23.53 -14.63 7.41
C GLU A 372 23.95 -13.30 6.78
N ASP A 373 24.52 -13.31 5.57
CA ASP A 373 24.88 -12.11 4.84
C ASP A 373 23.69 -11.47 4.12
N TRP A 374 22.48 -12.05 4.20
CA TRP A 374 21.34 -11.64 3.38
C TRP A 374 20.12 -11.21 4.20
N VAL A 375 19.48 -10.15 3.73
CA VAL A 375 18.07 -9.84 3.94
C VAL A 375 17.34 -10.13 2.63
N VAL A 376 16.34 -11.00 2.67
CA VAL A 376 15.57 -11.46 1.51
C VAL A 376 14.13 -11.02 1.69
N VAL A 377 13.61 -10.30 0.71
CA VAL A 377 12.20 -9.91 0.63
C VAL A 377 11.57 -10.58 -0.59
N VAL A 378 10.41 -11.20 -0.40
CA VAL A 378 9.56 -11.67 -1.50
C VAL A 378 8.20 -11.01 -1.35
N THR A 379 7.74 -10.33 -2.41
CA THR A 379 6.48 -9.59 -2.42
C THR A 379 5.86 -9.55 -3.82
N SER A 380 4.71 -8.90 -3.93
CA SER A 380 4.11 -8.48 -5.19
C SER A 380 3.84 -6.98 -5.25
N ASP A 381 3.58 -6.47 -6.45
CA ASP A 381 3.10 -5.10 -6.70
C ASP A 381 1.57 -5.01 -6.64
N HIS A 382 0.84 -6.05 -7.01
CA HIS A 382 -0.61 -6.17 -6.86
C HIS A 382 -1.03 -7.65 -7.00
N GLY A 383 -2.32 -7.92 -6.93
CA GLY A 383 -2.86 -9.25 -7.19
C GLY A 383 -3.60 -9.33 -8.53
N GLU A 384 -4.43 -10.37 -8.64
CA GLU A 384 -5.08 -10.81 -9.88
C GLU A 384 -6.53 -11.25 -9.61
N ALA A 385 -7.44 -10.80 -10.47
CA ALA A 385 -8.86 -11.13 -10.37
C ALA A 385 -9.29 -12.25 -11.33
N PHE A 386 -10.24 -13.06 -10.89
CA PHE A 386 -10.88 -14.16 -11.62
C PHE A 386 -12.40 -14.07 -11.48
N LEU A 387 -12.97 -12.89 -11.79
CA LEU A 387 -14.41 -12.58 -11.78
C LEU A 387 -15.10 -12.58 -10.40
N GLN A 388 -14.36 -12.58 -9.28
CA GLN A 388 -14.96 -12.46 -7.94
C GLN A 388 -15.90 -11.25 -7.83
N HIS A 389 -15.42 -10.08 -8.27
CA HIS A 389 -16.22 -8.85 -8.38
C HIS A 389 -16.50 -8.45 -9.82
N GLY A 390 -16.62 -9.46 -10.69
CA GLY A 390 -17.10 -9.33 -12.07
C GLY A 390 -16.05 -8.96 -13.11
N ASP A 391 -14.78 -8.74 -12.75
CA ASP A 391 -13.69 -8.47 -13.70
C ASP A 391 -12.58 -9.55 -13.62
N GLN A 392 -11.94 -9.83 -14.75
CA GLN A 392 -10.87 -10.81 -14.92
C GLN A 392 -9.55 -10.10 -15.23
N GLY A 393 -8.47 -10.60 -14.63
CA GLY A 393 -7.12 -10.10 -14.83
C GLY A 393 -6.87 -8.76 -14.12
N HIS A 394 -5.77 -8.11 -14.49
CA HIS A 394 -5.42 -6.78 -13.96
C HIS A 394 -6.51 -5.77 -14.34
N ASN A 395 -7.20 -5.27 -13.34
CA ASN A 395 -8.28 -4.31 -13.49
C ASN A 395 -8.07 -3.09 -12.56
N THR A 396 -8.99 -2.14 -12.61
CA THR A 396 -8.89 -0.88 -11.85
C THR A 396 -9.56 -0.94 -10.47
N GLN A 397 -10.20 -2.07 -10.13
CA GLN A 397 -10.80 -2.27 -8.83
C GLN A 397 -9.73 -2.52 -7.77
N ILE A 398 -10.10 -2.32 -6.50
CA ILE A 398 -9.19 -2.38 -5.35
C ILE A 398 -9.72 -3.33 -4.27
N TYR A 399 -10.49 -4.34 -4.67
CA TYR A 399 -10.84 -5.48 -3.84
C TYR A 399 -9.60 -6.30 -3.47
N GLU A 400 -9.67 -7.16 -2.46
CA GLU A 400 -8.55 -7.94 -1.91
C GLU A 400 -7.89 -8.80 -2.98
N GLU A 401 -8.59 -9.25 -4.03
CA GLU A 401 -7.99 -9.78 -5.26
C GLU A 401 -6.79 -9.01 -5.77
N MET A 402 -6.95 -7.70 -5.82
CA MET A 402 -6.05 -6.81 -6.53
C MET A 402 -5.02 -6.22 -5.59
N VAL A 403 -5.30 -6.12 -4.29
CA VAL A 403 -4.43 -5.39 -3.36
C VAL A 403 -3.86 -6.24 -2.23
N HIS A 404 -4.41 -7.41 -1.92
CA HIS A 404 -3.81 -8.31 -0.91
C HIS A 404 -2.67 -9.12 -1.55
N ILE A 405 -1.45 -8.80 -1.14
CA ILE A 405 -0.21 -9.33 -1.71
C ILE A 405 0.55 -10.17 -0.65
N PRO A 406 1.30 -11.20 -1.05
CA PRO A 406 2.18 -11.86 -0.12
C PRO A 406 3.34 -10.93 0.25
N LEU A 407 3.79 -10.99 1.50
CA LEU A 407 5.02 -10.35 1.94
C LEU A 407 5.74 -11.23 2.94
N VAL A 408 6.98 -11.58 2.63
CA VAL A 408 7.90 -12.30 3.52
C VAL A 408 9.22 -11.53 3.59
N ILE A 409 9.71 -11.31 4.81
CA ILE A 409 11.04 -10.74 5.07
C ILE A 409 11.83 -11.76 5.89
N ALA A 410 12.92 -12.28 5.33
CA ALA A 410 13.82 -13.20 6.00
C ALA A 410 15.21 -12.59 6.14
N ALA A 411 15.81 -12.75 7.31
CA ALA A 411 17.20 -12.38 7.56
C ALA A 411 17.83 -13.45 8.45
N PRO A 412 18.26 -14.59 7.88
CA PRO A 412 18.80 -15.71 8.65
C PRO A 412 19.91 -15.28 9.60
N GLY A 413 19.92 -15.81 10.83
CA GLY A 413 20.91 -15.45 11.85
C GLY A 413 20.86 -14.00 12.34
N SER A 414 19.82 -13.24 12.01
CA SER A 414 19.49 -11.97 12.69
C SER A 414 18.55 -12.24 13.89
N PRO A 415 18.30 -11.25 14.76
CA PRO A 415 17.29 -11.36 15.82
C PRO A 415 15.84 -11.31 15.32
N LEU A 416 15.57 -11.30 14.00
CA LEU A 416 14.22 -11.43 13.48
C LEU A 416 13.60 -12.76 13.99
N PRO A 417 12.34 -12.76 14.45
CA PRO A 417 11.69 -13.95 14.97
C PRO A 417 11.35 -14.92 13.82
N ALA A 418 12.26 -15.85 13.54
CA ALA A 418 12.10 -16.83 12.47
C ALA A 418 10.83 -17.68 12.63
N GLY A 419 10.09 -17.85 11.55
CA GLY A 419 8.84 -18.61 11.50
C GLY A 419 7.66 -17.91 12.16
N SER A 420 7.79 -16.62 12.46
CA SER A 420 6.69 -15.83 13.04
C SER A 420 5.80 -15.19 11.99
N GLU A 421 4.65 -14.73 12.46
CA GLU A 421 3.63 -14.08 11.67
C GLU A 421 3.25 -12.73 12.29
N VAL A 422 3.07 -11.73 11.43
CA VAL A 422 2.49 -10.45 11.78
C VAL A 422 1.07 -10.40 11.21
N PRO A 423 0.03 -10.51 12.06
CA PRO A 423 -1.37 -10.52 11.61
C PRO A 423 -1.89 -9.12 11.30
N ALA A 424 -1.25 -8.08 11.84
CA ALA A 424 -1.67 -6.70 11.65
C ALA A 424 -1.58 -6.30 10.16
N PRO A 425 -2.52 -5.48 9.66
CA PRO A 425 -2.43 -4.96 8.31
C PRO A 425 -1.18 -4.10 8.12
N VAL A 426 -0.51 -4.30 6.99
CA VAL A 426 0.72 -3.59 6.59
C VAL A 426 0.63 -3.18 5.12
N SER A 427 1.51 -2.27 4.69
CA SER A 427 1.49 -1.73 3.33
C SER A 427 2.81 -1.96 2.61
N LEU A 428 2.77 -2.11 1.28
CA LEU A 428 3.96 -2.15 0.44
C LEU A 428 4.86 -0.91 0.64
N LEU A 429 4.29 0.24 1.03
CA LEU A 429 5.03 1.46 1.40
C LEU A 429 6.00 1.22 2.57
N ASP A 430 5.69 0.24 3.42
CA ASP A 430 6.37 -0.02 4.68
C ASP A 430 7.66 -0.84 4.50
N VAL A 431 7.85 -1.45 3.33
CA VAL A 431 9.04 -2.25 3.01
C VAL A 431 10.31 -1.39 3.04
N GLY A 432 10.28 -0.22 2.40
CA GLY A 432 11.42 0.70 2.34
C GLY A 432 11.92 1.14 3.73
N PRO A 433 11.05 1.71 4.60
CA PRO A 433 11.42 2.12 5.95
C PRO A 433 11.89 0.94 6.80
N THR A 434 11.27 -0.23 6.66
CA THR A 434 11.67 -1.45 7.38
C THR A 434 13.08 -1.87 7.01
N LEU A 435 13.39 -1.95 5.72
CA LEU A 435 14.73 -2.33 5.26
C LEU A 435 15.80 -1.34 5.72
N ARG A 436 15.50 -0.05 5.67
CA ARG A 436 16.39 1.00 6.17
C ARG A 436 16.64 0.89 7.67
N GLU A 437 15.60 0.68 8.47
CA GLU A 437 15.75 0.54 9.92
C GLU A 437 16.52 -0.73 10.30
N LEU A 438 16.23 -1.87 9.66
CA LEU A 438 16.96 -3.12 9.86
C LEU A 438 18.45 -3.00 9.49
N THR A 439 18.77 -2.27 8.42
CA THR A 439 20.16 -2.14 7.92
C THR A 439 20.90 -0.92 8.48
N GLY A 440 20.21 0.00 9.15
CA GLY A 440 20.75 1.28 9.60
C GLY A 440 21.07 2.25 8.45
N VAL A 441 20.43 2.09 7.28
CA VAL A 441 20.59 2.96 6.11
C VAL A 441 19.69 4.19 6.27
N PRO A 442 20.21 5.43 6.15
CA PRO A 442 19.39 6.64 6.25
C PRO A 442 18.45 6.77 5.04
N SER A 443 17.30 7.42 5.23
CA SER A 443 16.42 7.74 4.11
C SER A 443 16.96 8.89 3.27
N HIS A 444 16.86 8.76 1.94
CA HIS A 444 17.05 9.85 0.98
C HIS A 444 15.74 10.64 0.74
N ALA A 445 14.58 10.13 1.16
CA ALA A 445 13.31 10.81 0.97
C ALA A 445 13.13 11.94 2.00
N GLN A 446 12.58 13.07 1.54
CA GLN A 446 12.22 14.18 2.44
C GLN A 446 10.92 13.88 3.21
N VAL A 447 10.03 13.09 2.61
CA VAL A 447 8.73 12.68 3.16
C VAL A 447 8.46 11.24 2.76
N GLU A 448 7.93 10.46 3.68
CA GLU A 448 7.51 9.07 3.47
C GLU A 448 6.11 8.89 4.09
N ASP A 449 5.24 8.19 3.37
CA ASP A 449 3.91 7.79 3.84
C ASP A 449 3.95 6.37 4.45
N GLY A 450 4.97 5.58 4.09
CA GLY A 450 5.29 4.29 4.71
C GLY A 450 5.85 4.43 6.12
N ARG A 451 5.67 3.40 6.94
CA ARG A 451 6.23 3.29 8.29
C ARG A 451 6.98 1.98 8.43
N SER A 452 8.04 1.97 9.23
CA SER A 452 8.76 0.72 9.45
C SER A 452 7.92 -0.30 10.20
N LEU A 453 8.05 -1.56 9.81
CA LEU A 453 7.43 -2.73 10.40
C LEU A 453 8.25 -3.31 11.56
N VAL A 454 9.46 -2.80 11.83
CA VAL A 454 10.30 -3.24 12.96
C VAL A 454 9.54 -3.29 14.30
N PRO A 455 8.72 -2.28 14.67
CA PRO A 455 7.91 -2.35 15.89
C PRO A 455 6.94 -3.54 15.91
N LEU A 456 6.31 -3.86 14.77
CA LEU A 456 5.38 -4.98 14.66
C LEU A 456 6.08 -6.34 14.63
N ILE A 457 7.25 -6.40 14.00
CA ILE A 457 8.06 -7.62 13.97
C ILE A 457 8.54 -7.95 15.38
N ALA A 458 8.96 -6.93 16.16
CA ALA A 458 9.41 -7.11 17.53
C ALA A 458 8.26 -7.49 18.49
N ASP A 459 7.07 -6.92 18.27
CA ASP A 459 5.88 -7.20 19.06
C ASP A 459 4.62 -7.22 18.18
N PRO A 460 4.23 -8.39 17.65
CA PRO A 460 3.01 -8.50 16.83
C PRO A 460 1.73 -8.15 17.58
N ALA A 461 1.70 -8.29 18.91
CA ALA A 461 0.52 -8.00 19.73
C ALA A 461 0.21 -6.49 19.80
N ARG A 462 1.21 -5.66 19.50
CA ARG A 462 1.06 -4.21 19.39
C ARG A 462 0.00 -3.79 18.36
N GLY A 463 -0.08 -4.54 17.26
CA GLY A 463 -0.93 -4.22 16.11
C GLY A 463 -0.54 -2.91 15.41
N MET A 464 -1.12 -2.64 14.23
CA MET A 464 -1.03 -1.34 13.58
C MET A 464 -2.43 -0.74 13.42
N ARG A 465 -2.63 0.41 14.07
CA ARG A 465 -3.91 1.13 14.12
C ARG A 465 -3.84 2.41 13.29
N ARG A 466 -3.43 2.30 12.03
CA ARG A 466 -3.39 3.46 11.12
C ARG A 466 -4.30 3.22 9.91
N PRO A 467 -4.85 4.29 9.31
CA PRO A 467 -5.54 4.17 8.04
C PRO A 467 -4.55 3.81 6.92
N PHE A 468 -4.95 2.85 6.10
CA PHE A 468 -4.32 2.55 4.82
C PHE A 468 -5.23 3.05 3.70
N PHE A 469 -4.69 3.90 2.84
CA PHE A 469 -5.44 4.43 1.70
C PHE A 469 -5.01 3.74 0.42
N PHE A 470 -5.99 3.50 -0.42
CA PHE A 470 -5.85 2.83 -1.69
C PHE A 470 -6.44 3.71 -2.78
N SER A 471 -5.85 3.66 -3.96
CA SER A 471 -6.40 4.33 -5.12
C SER A 471 -6.18 3.52 -6.38
N SER A 472 -7.22 3.44 -7.20
CA SER A 472 -7.16 2.82 -8.52
C SER A 472 -6.14 3.49 -9.41
N ARG A 473 -5.80 2.79 -10.50
CA ARG A 473 -4.85 3.22 -11.52
C ARG A 473 -5.02 4.66 -12.02
N TYR A 474 -6.23 5.06 -12.41
CA TYR A 474 -6.47 6.32 -13.10
C TYR A 474 -7.66 7.12 -12.50
N PRO A 475 -7.55 8.46 -12.42
CA PRO A 475 -8.70 9.35 -12.37
C PRO A 475 -9.56 9.16 -13.61
N LYS A 476 -10.90 9.17 -13.46
CA LYS A 476 -11.85 9.04 -14.57
C LYS A 476 -11.59 10.03 -15.70
N GLU A 477 -11.12 11.22 -15.38
CA GLU A 477 -10.81 12.27 -16.35
C GLU A 477 -9.66 11.88 -17.30
N LEU A 478 -8.87 10.88 -16.92
CA LEU A 478 -7.67 10.44 -17.63
C LEU A 478 -7.90 9.19 -18.49
N ASP A 479 -8.84 8.31 -18.15
CA ASP A 479 -9.08 7.05 -18.88
C ASP A 479 -10.56 6.68 -19.07
N GLY A 480 -11.49 7.47 -18.52
CA GLY A 480 -12.93 7.22 -18.59
C GLY A 480 -13.45 6.11 -17.67
N GLN A 481 -12.59 5.45 -16.88
CA GLN A 481 -12.99 4.39 -15.94
C GLN A 481 -13.39 4.97 -14.58
N PRO A 482 -14.27 4.28 -13.82
CA PRO A 482 -14.58 4.67 -12.46
C PRO A 482 -13.32 4.73 -11.60
N THR A 483 -13.10 5.86 -10.93
CA THR A 483 -12.04 5.97 -9.92
C THR A 483 -12.50 5.27 -8.65
N TRP A 484 -11.73 4.27 -8.22
CA TRP A 484 -11.92 3.63 -6.94
C TRP A 484 -10.91 4.19 -5.94
N VAL A 485 -11.39 4.49 -4.73
CA VAL A 485 -10.51 4.73 -3.58
C VAL A 485 -11.03 3.91 -2.41
N ALA A 486 -10.14 3.45 -1.56
CA ALA A 486 -10.53 2.73 -0.36
C ALA A 486 -9.74 3.21 0.85
N LEU A 487 -10.31 2.95 2.01
CA LEU A 487 -9.69 3.10 3.30
C LEU A 487 -9.81 1.75 4.02
N ARG A 488 -8.68 1.16 4.42
CA ARG A 488 -8.67 0.09 5.42
C ARG A 488 -8.27 0.67 6.77
N LEU A 489 -9.03 0.31 7.78
CA LEU A 489 -8.80 0.69 9.16
C LEU A 489 -9.10 -0.50 10.07
N GLY A 490 -8.04 -1.14 10.58
CA GLY A 490 -8.14 -2.44 11.26
C GLY A 490 -8.64 -3.51 10.29
N ASP A 491 -9.68 -4.22 10.71
CA ASP A 491 -10.32 -5.28 9.91
C ASP A 491 -11.36 -4.75 8.93
N TYR A 492 -11.71 -3.47 9.00
CA TYR A 492 -12.73 -2.89 8.12
C TYR A 492 -12.10 -2.20 6.92
N LYS A 493 -12.73 -2.40 5.76
CA LYS A 493 -12.37 -1.72 4.52
C LYS A 493 -13.60 -1.05 3.92
N LEU A 494 -13.49 0.25 3.70
CA LEU A 494 -14.49 1.07 3.02
C LEU A 494 -14.00 1.35 1.61
N LEU A 495 -14.75 0.92 0.60
CA LEU A 495 -14.53 1.29 -0.79
C LEU A 495 -15.45 2.45 -1.16
N SER A 496 -14.97 3.32 -2.03
CA SER A 496 -15.73 4.40 -2.64
C SER A 496 -15.54 4.34 -4.15
N SER A 497 -16.65 4.33 -4.86
CA SER A 497 -16.72 4.33 -6.31
C SER A 497 -17.79 5.31 -6.79
N GLU A 498 -18.07 5.32 -8.09
CA GLU A 498 -19.15 6.16 -8.64
C GLU A 498 -20.55 5.73 -8.18
N THR A 499 -20.71 4.48 -7.74
CA THR A 499 -22.01 3.95 -7.31
C THR A 499 -22.29 4.18 -5.82
N GLY A 500 -21.29 4.60 -5.05
CA GLY A 500 -21.43 4.91 -3.64
C GLY A 500 -20.30 4.33 -2.81
N TYR A 501 -20.61 4.00 -1.56
CA TYR A 501 -19.70 3.32 -0.64
C TYR A 501 -20.08 1.85 -0.50
N GLU A 502 -19.09 1.02 -0.19
CA GLU A 502 -19.23 -0.37 0.21
C GLU A 502 -18.36 -0.60 1.45
N LEU A 503 -18.85 -1.34 2.43
CA LEU A 503 -18.13 -1.60 3.69
C LEU A 503 -17.99 -3.10 3.92
N TYR A 504 -16.76 -3.57 4.12
CA TYR A 504 -16.47 -4.98 4.37
C TYR A 504 -15.72 -5.17 5.69
N ASP A 505 -16.04 -6.27 6.38
CA ASP A 505 -15.33 -6.76 7.57
C ASP A 505 -14.41 -7.91 7.15
N LEU A 506 -13.14 -7.62 6.89
CA LEU A 506 -12.17 -8.57 6.33
C LEU A 506 -11.80 -9.69 7.30
N ALA A 507 -12.10 -9.58 8.60
CA ALA A 507 -11.86 -10.65 9.55
C ALA A 507 -12.87 -11.80 9.40
N THR A 508 -14.10 -11.48 8.98
CA THR A 508 -15.19 -12.47 8.81
C THR A 508 -15.60 -12.68 7.35
N ASP A 509 -15.30 -11.72 6.49
CA ASP A 509 -15.55 -11.71 5.05
C ASP A 509 -14.28 -11.29 4.28
N PRO A 510 -13.24 -12.15 4.25
CA PRO A 510 -11.99 -11.86 3.55
C PRO A 510 -12.13 -11.80 2.02
N PHE A 511 -13.31 -12.16 1.50
CA PHE A 511 -13.63 -12.14 0.07
C PHE A 511 -14.48 -10.93 -0.33
N GLU A 512 -14.82 -10.04 0.60
CA GLU A 512 -15.64 -8.85 0.35
C GLU A 512 -16.98 -9.18 -0.33
N ALA A 513 -17.59 -10.31 0.05
CA ALA A 513 -18.82 -10.80 -0.55
C ALA A 513 -20.09 -10.21 0.07
N HIS A 514 -20.01 -9.62 1.26
CA HIS A 514 -21.17 -9.10 2.02
C HIS A 514 -20.97 -7.64 2.43
N ASP A 515 -21.58 -6.73 1.67
CA ASP A 515 -21.54 -5.29 1.94
C ASP A 515 -22.37 -4.91 3.18
N LEU A 516 -21.66 -4.44 4.21
CA LEU A 516 -22.19 -4.03 5.51
C LEU A 516 -22.62 -2.57 5.58
N LYS A 517 -22.57 -1.79 4.48
CA LYS A 517 -22.76 -0.33 4.57
C LYS A 517 -24.07 0.09 5.24
N ASP A 518 -25.14 -0.67 4.98
CA ASP A 518 -26.50 -0.42 5.46
C ASP A 518 -26.73 -1.05 6.85
N GLU A 519 -25.93 -2.05 7.21
CA GLU A 519 -25.96 -2.74 8.51
C GLU A 519 -25.11 -2.02 9.57
N GLN A 520 -24.04 -1.32 9.16
CA GLN A 520 -23.17 -0.51 10.01
C GLN A 520 -23.05 0.95 9.51
N PRO A 521 -24.16 1.72 9.49
CA PRO A 521 -24.19 3.05 8.90
C PRO A 521 -23.31 4.08 9.63
N LEU A 522 -23.16 3.98 10.96
CA LEU A 522 -22.29 4.89 11.71
C LEU A 522 -20.81 4.60 11.40
N ARG A 523 -20.40 3.34 11.27
CA ARG A 523 -19.05 2.97 10.82
C ARG A 523 -18.77 3.45 9.40
N THR A 524 -19.69 3.19 8.46
CA THR A 524 -19.60 3.68 7.09
C THR A 524 -19.39 5.20 7.07
N ARG A 525 -20.20 5.95 7.82
CA ARG A 525 -20.07 7.41 7.93
C ARG A 525 -18.71 7.82 8.49
N ALA A 526 -18.25 7.22 9.58
CA ALA A 526 -16.96 7.55 10.21
C ALA A 526 -15.78 7.34 9.25
N MET A 527 -15.75 6.18 8.58
CA MET A 527 -14.69 5.85 7.61
C MET A 527 -14.78 6.72 6.35
N ALA A 528 -15.99 7.07 5.89
CA ALA A 528 -16.18 7.96 4.75
C ALA A 528 -15.66 9.37 5.05
N GLU A 529 -15.90 9.89 6.26
CA GLU A 529 -15.36 11.18 6.70
C GLU A 529 -13.82 11.17 6.71
N LEU A 530 -13.19 10.08 7.15
CA LEU A 530 -11.73 9.91 7.11
C LEU A 530 -11.18 9.85 5.68
N LEU A 531 -11.83 9.07 4.81
CA LEU A 531 -11.46 8.95 3.40
C LEU A 531 -11.57 10.29 2.67
N GLU A 532 -12.64 11.05 2.89
CA GLU A 532 -12.83 12.38 2.29
C GLU A 532 -11.90 13.44 2.90
N ALA A 533 -11.53 13.32 4.17
CA ALA A 533 -10.47 14.16 4.76
C ALA A 533 -9.13 13.91 4.08
N TRP A 534 -8.75 12.64 3.87
CA TRP A 534 -7.54 12.27 3.14
C TRP A 534 -7.55 12.83 1.72
N ARG A 535 -8.65 12.64 0.97
CA ARG A 535 -8.83 13.17 -0.39
C ARG A 535 -8.64 14.68 -0.47
N ARG A 536 -9.14 15.44 0.52
CA ARG A 536 -8.96 16.90 0.59
C ARG A 536 -7.55 17.32 0.99
N SER A 537 -6.87 16.52 1.80
CA SER A 537 -5.51 16.82 2.28
C SER A 537 -4.42 16.52 1.24
N GLY A 538 -4.71 15.67 0.26
CA GLY A 538 -3.72 15.13 -0.68
C GLY A 538 -2.99 16.23 -1.46
N VAL A 539 -1.69 16.39 -1.18
CA VAL A 539 -0.76 17.09 -2.08
C VAL A 539 -0.62 16.22 -3.31
N ARG A 540 -1.27 16.60 -4.41
CA ARG A 540 -1.11 15.93 -5.70
C ARG A 540 0.12 16.49 -6.40
N THR A 541 1.11 15.65 -6.64
CA THR A 541 2.20 15.97 -7.55
C THR A 541 1.82 15.50 -8.94
N ASP A 542 1.78 16.42 -9.91
CA ASP A 542 1.65 16.02 -11.30
C ASP A 542 3.04 15.64 -11.84
N ALA A 543 3.29 14.34 -12.01
CA ALA A 543 4.52 13.87 -12.64
C ALA A 543 4.54 14.27 -14.12
N ALA A 544 5.67 14.81 -14.58
CA ALA A 544 5.81 15.27 -15.95
C ALA A 544 5.66 14.10 -16.93
N SER A 545 4.76 14.26 -17.90
CA SER A 545 4.60 13.32 -19.02
C SER A 545 5.47 13.73 -20.21
N GLY A 546 6.06 12.76 -20.88
CA GLY A 546 6.79 12.96 -22.13
C GLY A 546 6.31 12.01 -23.23
N ALA A 547 6.83 12.20 -24.44
CA ALA A 547 6.70 11.17 -25.47
C ALA A 547 7.48 9.92 -25.04
N LEU A 548 6.88 8.74 -25.21
CA LEU A 548 7.58 7.48 -24.98
C LEU A 548 8.74 7.35 -25.98
N PRO A 549 9.98 7.08 -25.52
CA PRO A 549 11.08 6.74 -26.41
C PRO A 549 10.77 5.52 -27.29
N GLU A 550 11.36 5.43 -28.48
CA GLU A 550 11.07 4.36 -29.46
C GLU A 550 11.33 2.96 -28.88
N ASP A 551 12.42 2.79 -28.12
CA ASP A 551 12.72 1.54 -27.43
C ASP A 551 11.64 1.20 -26.39
N ALA A 552 11.15 2.18 -25.63
CA ALA A 552 10.05 1.99 -24.70
C ALA A 552 8.72 1.67 -25.41
N GLN A 553 8.41 2.34 -26.54
CA GLN A 553 7.21 2.07 -27.33
C GLN A 553 7.19 0.65 -27.89
N ASP A 554 8.30 0.21 -28.47
CA ASP A 554 8.44 -1.15 -29.02
C ASP A 554 8.26 -2.21 -27.95
N GLN A 555 8.75 -1.94 -26.74
CA GLN A 555 8.49 -2.78 -25.58
C GLN A 555 7.00 -2.78 -25.25
N LEU A 556 6.40 -1.63 -24.94
CA LEU A 556 5.00 -1.57 -24.50
C LEU A 556 4.03 -2.14 -25.54
N ARG A 557 4.31 -1.98 -26.84
CA ARG A 557 3.51 -2.57 -27.94
C ARG A 557 3.46 -4.09 -27.86
N LYS A 558 4.58 -4.73 -27.54
CA LYS A 558 4.66 -6.19 -27.35
C LYS A 558 3.92 -6.66 -26.08
N LEU A 559 3.66 -5.78 -25.09
CA LEU A 559 2.84 -6.12 -23.90
C LEU A 559 1.34 -6.00 -24.19
N GLY A 560 0.97 -5.46 -25.35
CA GLY A 560 -0.40 -5.05 -25.63
C GLY A 560 -0.80 -3.75 -24.94
N TYR A 561 0.17 -2.98 -24.41
CA TYR A 561 -0.09 -1.68 -23.77
C TYR A 561 -0.01 -0.50 -24.71
N VAL A 562 0.55 -0.66 -25.91
CA VAL A 562 0.66 0.43 -26.89
C VAL A 562 0.30 -0.08 -28.30
N ASP A 563 -0.40 0.74 -29.11
CA ASP A 563 -0.85 0.35 -30.46
C ASP A 563 0.28 0.57 -31.50
N SER A 564 -0.03 0.34 -32.78
CA SER A 564 0.93 0.60 -33.87
C SER A 564 1.38 2.06 -33.95
N ASP A 565 0.56 2.98 -33.45
CA ASP A 565 0.76 4.43 -33.54
C ASP A 565 1.42 5.02 -32.29
N GLY A 566 1.76 4.18 -31.30
CA GLY A 566 2.45 4.62 -30.08
C GLY A 566 1.53 5.13 -28.97
N ASN A 567 0.21 5.00 -29.13
CA ASN A 567 -0.76 5.38 -28.10
C ASN A 567 -0.96 4.25 -27.08
N GLU A 568 -1.14 4.57 -25.80
CA GLU A 568 -1.53 3.57 -24.81
C GLU A 568 -2.82 2.87 -25.25
N VAL A 569 -2.77 1.55 -25.47
CA VAL A 569 -3.96 0.73 -25.68
C VAL A 569 -4.57 0.53 -24.31
N GLU A 570 -5.75 1.11 -24.11
CA GLU A 570 -6.61 0.70 -23.01
C GLU A 570 -6.88 -0.81 -23.14
N ALA A 571 -6.92 -1.54 -22.02
CA ALA A 571 -7.59 -2.85 -22.01
C ALA A 571 -8.91 -2.68 -22.79
N PRO A 572 -9.19 -3.54 -23.78
CA PRO A 572 -10.06 -3.20 -24.90
C PRO A 572 -11.32 -2.50 -24.41
N LYS A 573 -11.47 -1.23 -24.82
CA LYS A 573 -12.69 -0.44 -24.57
C LYS A 573 -13.88 -1.32 -24.89
N SER A 574 -14.70 -1.60 -23.88
CA SER A 574 -16.04 -2.10 -24.07
C SER A 574 -16.79 -1.12 -24.97
N GLN A 575 -16.84 -1.39 -26.28
CA GLN A 575 -17.97 -0.89 -27.06
C GLN A 575 -19.18 -1.66 -26.55
N ARG A 576 -20.06 -0.94 -25.86
CA ARG A 576 -21.34 -1.43 -25.32
C ARG A 576 -22.22 -2.05 -26.39
#